data_AF-A0A0L0T0R7-F1
#
_entry.id   AF-A0A0L0T0R7-F1
#
_cell.length_a   1.000
_cell.length_b   1.000
_cell.length_c   1.000
_cell.angle_alpha   90.00
_cell.angle_beta   90.00
_cell.angle_gamma   90.00
#
_symmetry.space_group_name_H-M   'P 1'
#
loop_
_entity.id
_entity.type
_entity.pdbx_description
1 polymer ?
#
loop_
_entity_poly.entity_id
_entity_poly.type
_entity_poly.pdbx_seq_one_letter_code
_entity_poly.pdbx_strand_id
1 'polypeptide(L)'
;MRRQVGIAGLQRQAREKEQFRHMGDRLAASQLQQLQDQMAQFKSSLELFATKHRAEIARNPAFRRQFAQMCAGMGVDPLTSSKGVWSDLLGVGGFYYELGVRVMELCIALRERWGPLVPLADAVKALNHERASAAAAVSEDDVTRAVKLLAPLGGGFALVDLPAANGTVAVIAAVPRELNLDADRVARMLGDAAGVRPVTAEDVARSTGWTADRAQRCLDLLVADGIVWVDTQDDATTYFWFSAELLA
;
A
#
# COMPACT_ATOMS: atom_id res chain seq x y z
N MET A 1 -37.38 61.26 -3.86
CA MET A 1 -37.78 60.80 -5.21
C MET A 1 -37.14 59.43 -5.47
N ARG A 2 -37.91 58.34 -5.41
CA ARG A 2 -37.46 56.98 -5.79
C ARG A 2 -37.75 56.79 -7.29
N ARG A 3 -36.71 56.76 -8.13
CA ARG A 3 -36.84 56.41 -9.56
C ARG A 3 -37.28 54.95 -9.67
N GLN A 4 -38.50 54.71 -10.17
CA GLN A 4 -38.95 53.38 -10.54
C GLN A 4 -38.14 52.90 -11.75
N VAL A 5 -37.38 51.83 -11.56
CA VAL A 5 -36.68 51.13 -12.64
C VAL A 5 -37.74 50.52 -13.56
N GLY A 6 -37.83 51.00 -14.80
CA GLY A 6 -38.83 50.54 -15.76
C GLY A 6 -38.65 49.06 -16.14
N ILE A 7 -39.76 48.37 -16.42
CA ILE A 7 -39.82 46.94 -16.80
C ILE A 7 -38.84 46.61 -17.95
N ALA A 8 -38.61 47.54 -18.86
CA ALA A 8 -37.63 47.41 -19.95
C ALA A 8 -36.18 47.27 -19.45
N GLY A 9 -35.80 47.94 -18.36
CA GLY A 9 -34.48 47.82 -17.74
C GLY A 9 -34.26 46.46 -17.07
N LEU A 10 -35.31 45.93 -16.41
CA LEU A 10 -35.29 44.58 -15.83
C LEU A 10 -35.17 43.50 -16.92
N GLN A 11 -35.89 43.63 -18.04
CA GLN A 11 -35.77 42.73 -19.19
C GLN A 11 -34.38 42.79 -19.84
N ARG A 12 -33.78 43.99 -19.93
CA ARG A 12 -32.42 44.16 -20.46
C ARG A 12 -31.37 43.50 -19.57
N GLN A 13 -31.49 43.69 -18.25
CA GLN A 13 -30.61 43.08 -17.25
C GLN A 13 -30.77 41.55 -17.21
N ALA A 14 -31.99 41.02 -17.36
CA ALA A 14 -32.22 39.58 -17.47
C ALA A 14 -31.57 38.98 -18.72
N ARG A 15 -31.71 39.63 -19.88
CA ARG A 15 -31.07 39.22 -21.14
C ARG A 15 -29.55 39.27 -21.08
N GLU A 16 -28.97 40.31 -20.48
CA GLU A 16 -27.52 40.39 -20.28
C GLU A 16 -27.04 39.25 -19.38
N LYS A 17 -27.74 38.97 -18.27
CA LYS A 17 -27.40 37.87 -17.36
C LYS A 17 -27.47 36.50 -18.04
N GLU A 18 -28.46 36.27 -18.91
CA GLU A 18 -28.53 35.06 -19.74
C GLU A 18 -27.39 34.97 -20.75
N GLN A 19 -27.02 36.07 -21.41
CA GLN A 19 -25.89 36.11 -22.33
C GLN A 19 -24.56 35.83 -21.62
N PHE A 20 -24.33 36.40 -20.44
CA PHE A 20 -23.15 36.11 -19.62
C PHE A 20 -23.10 34.64 -19.18
N ARG A 21 -24.25 34.05 -18.81
CA ARG A 21 -24.34 32.61 -18.51
C ARG A 21 -23.98 31.75 -19.71
N HIS A 22 -24.60 31.99 -20.86
CA HIS A 22 -24.28 31.26 -22.09
C HIS A 22 -22.82 31.39 -22.51
N MET A 23 -22.22 32.57 -22.33
CA MET A 23 -20.79 32.78 -22.61
C MET A 23 -19.91 32.02 -21.62
N GLY A 24 -20.29 32.01 -20.34
CA GLY A 24 -19.62 31.22 -19.30
C GLY A 24 -19.68 29.72 -19.57
N ASP A 25 -20.85 29.20 -19.93
CA ASP A 25 -21.06 27.79 -20.29
C ASP A 25 -20.23 27.39 -21.51
N ARG A 26 -20.18 28.25 -22.54
CA ARG A 26 -19.33 28.03 -23.73
C ARG A 26 -17.84 28.04 -23.39
N LEU A 27 -17.41 28.94 -22.52
CA LEU A 27 -16.00 29.00 -22.10
C LEU A 27 -15.61 27.75 -21.30
N ALA A 28 -16.48 27.31 -20.38
CA ALA A 28 -16.28 26.09 -19.61
C ALA A 28 -16.26 24.85 -20.51
N ALA A 29 -17.17 24.75 -21.48
CA ALA A 29 -17.19 23.67 -22.46
C ALA A 29 -15.92 23.65 -23.32
N SER A 30 -15.43 24.81 -23.76
CA SER A 30 -14.17 24.93 -24.50
C SER A 30 -12.96 24.48 -23.68
N GLN A 31 -12.88 24.89 -22.41
CA GLN A 31 -11.82 24.45 -21.51
C GLN A 31 -11.86 22.94 -21.25
N LEU A 32 -13.05 22.36 -21.05
CA LEU A 32 -13.22 20.92 -20.90
C LEU A 32 -12.76 20.16 -22.15
N GLN A 33 -13.13 20.64 -23.34
CA GLN A 33 -12.69 20.03 -24.60
C GLN A 33 -11.16 20.09 -24.74
N GLN A 34 -10.55 21.24 -24.45
CA GLN A 34 -9.08 21.39 -24.47
C GLN A 34 -8.39 20.43 -23.49
N LEU A 35 -8.94 20.27 -22.28
CA LEU A 35 -8.40 19.30 -21.31
C LEU A 35 -8.53 17.86 -21.80
N GLN A 36 -9.66 17.50 -22.43
CA GLN A 36 -9.85 16.16 -23.02
C GLN A 36 -8.83 15.89 -24.13
N ASP A 37 -8.63 16.85 -25.03
CA ASP A 37 -7.67 16.72 -26.13
C ASP A 37 -6.23 16.60 -25.60
N GLN A 38 -5.87 17.39 -24.57
CA GLN A 38 -4.58 17.27 -23.88
C GLN A 38 -4.40 15.91 -23.22
N MET A 39 -5.42 15.38 -22.54
CA MET A 39 -5.35 14.04 -21.95
C MET A 39 -5.19 12.94 -23.01
N ALA A 40 -5.84 13.07 -24.16
CA ALA A 40 -5.72 12.11 -25.27
C ALA A 40 -4.33 12.13 -25.89
N GLN A 41 -3.78 13.32 -26.19
CA GLN A 41 -2.41 13.45 -26.69
C GLN A 41 -1.38 12.93 -25.68
N PHE A 42 -1.62 13.22 -24.40
CA PHE A 42 -0.77 12.77 -23.32
C PHE A 42 -0.76 11.25 -23.20
N LYS A 43 -1.94 10.62 -23.22
CA LYS A 43 -2.07 9.17 -23.21
C LYS A 43 -1.29 8.54 -24.36
N SER A 44 -1.46 9.03 -25.59
CA SER A 44 -0.72 8.54 -26.75
C SER A 44 0.81 8.73 -26.61
N SER A 45 1.25 9.86 -26.06
CA SER A 45 2.67 10.12 -25.80
C SER A 45 3.26 9.17 -24.75
N LEU A 46 2.53 8.90 -23.67
CA LEU A 46 2.99 7.99 -22.61
C LEU A 46 2.95 6.52 -23.07
N GLU A 47 1.99 6.14 -23.91
CA GLU A 47 1.98 4.84 -24.61
C GLU A 47 3.24 4.68 -25.49
N LEU A 48 3.58 5.70 -26.29
CA LEU A 48 4.73 5.66 -27.18
C LEU A 48 6.05 5.66 -26.40
N PHE A 49 6.13 6.42 -25.31
CA PHE A 49 7.27 6.42 -24.41
C PHE A 49 7.49 5.04 -23.80
N ALA A 50 6.45 4.46 -23.22
CA ALA A 50 6.60 3.24 -22.45
C ALA A 50 6.74 1.98 -23.34
N THR A 51 6.21 2.00 -24.57
CA THR A 51 6.54 0.98 -25.59
C THR A 51 7.99 1.08 -26.06
N LYS A 52 8.50 2.30 -26.34
CA LYS A 52 9.89 2.53 -26.74
C LYS A 52 10.89 2.12 -25.66
N HIS A 53 10.56 2.38 -24.39
CA HIS A 53 11.44 2.12 -23.25
C HIS A 53 11.08 0.83 -22.48
N ARG A 54 10.23 -0.05 -23.03
CA ARG A 54 9.71 -1.25 -22.32
C ARG A 54 10.78 -2.11 -21.67
N ALA A 55 11.86 -2.41 -22.38
CA ALA A 55 12.94 -3.24 -21.86
C ALA A 55 13.74 -2.55 -20.74
N GLU A 56 13.88 -1.22 -20.83
CA GLU A 56 14.57 -0.41 -19.83
C GLU A 56 13.73 -0.29 -18.56
N ILE A 57 12.40 -0.11 -18.71
CA ILE A 57 11.44 -0.22 -17.61
C ILE A 57 11.56 -1.62 -16.99
N ALA A 58 11.50 -2.71 -17.75
CA ALA A 58 11.58 -4.04 -17.15
C ALA A 58 12.89 -4.31 -16.36
N ARG A 59 14.03 -3.79 -16.84
CA ARG A 59 15.36 -4.12 -16.30
C ARG A 59 15.88 -3.14 -15.24
N ASN A 60 15.61 -1.84 -15.37
CA ASN A 60 16.22 -0.83 -14.53
C ASN A 60 15.26 -0.38 -13.39
N PRO A 61 15.53 -0.73 -12.11
CA PRO A 61 14.64 -0.40 -10.99
C PRO A 61 14.51 1.11 -10.77
N ALA A 62 15.60 1.86 -10.94
CA ALA A 62 15.58 3.31 -10.77
C ALA A 62 14.69 3.96 -11.83
N PHE A 63 14.77 3.49 -13.07
CA PHE A 63 13.94 3.97 -14.17
C PHE A 63 12.47 3.57 -14.00
N ARG A 64 12.17 2.33 -13.56
CA ARG A 64 10.79 1.93 -13.20
C ARG A 64 10.17 2.86 -12.19
N ARG A 65 10.91 3.17 -11.12
CA ARG A 65 10.42 4.03 -10.05
C ARG A 65 10.11 5.43 -10.57
N GLN A 66 10.99 6.02 -11.38
CA GLN A 66 10.74 7.33 -12.00
C GLN A 66 9.52 7.30 -12.92
N PHE A 67 9.39 6.26 -13.74
CA PHE A 67 8.24 6.07 -14.61
C PHE A 67 6.93 5.94 -13.81
N ALA A 68 6.94 5.17 -12.72
CA ALA A 68 5.80 4.99 -11.84
C ALA A 68 5.43 6.29 -11.09
N GLN A 69 6.42 7.07 -10.64
CA GLN A 69 6.19 8.38 -10.01
C GLN A 69 5.57 9.37 -10.99
N MET A 70 6.05 9.38 -12.25
CA MET A 70 5.45 10.19 -13.31
C MET A 70 3.97 9.80 -13.49
N CYS A 71 3.65 8.51 -13.64
CA CYS A 71 2.27 8.06 -13.79
C CYS A 71 1.40 8.49 -12.58
N ALA A 72 1.89 8.28 -11.36
CA ALA A 72 1.18 8.63 -10.13
C ALA A 72 0.91 10.15 -10.00
N GLY A 73 1.88 10.99 -10.37
CA GLY A 73 1.70 12.45 -10.37
C GLY A 73 0.58 12.95 -11.27
N MET A 74 0.15 12.13 -12.23
CA MET A 74 -0.94 12.43 -13.16
C MET A 74 -2.23 11.66 -12.86
N GLY A 75 -2.28 10.93 -11.73
CA GLY A 75 -3.42 10.11 -11.36
C GLY A 75 -3.59 8.85 -12.22
N VAL A 76 -2.53 8.44 -12.94
CA VAL A 76 -2.51 7.19 -13.69
C VAL A 76 -1.78 6.14 -12.86
N ASP A 77 -2.47 5.05 -12.52
CA ASP A 77 -1.82 3.91 -11.87
C ASP A 77 -1.50 2.83 -12.91
N PRO A 78 -0.21 2.55 -13.17
CA PRO A 78 0.20 1.54 -14.13
C PRO A 78 -0.17 0.09 -13.70
N LEU A 79 -0.63 -0.11 -12.46
CA LEU A 79 -0.87 -1.43 -11.85
C LEU A 79 -2.34 -1.88 -11.87
N THR A 80 -3.29 -0.94 -11.77
CA THR A 80 -4.74 -1.24 -11.68
C THR A 80 -5.42 -1.43 -13.03
N SER A 81 -4.68 -1.29 -14.13
CA SER A 81 -5.21 -1.27 -15.48
C SER A 81 -5.40 -2.68 -16.09
N SER A 82 -6.08 -3.62 -15.42
CA SER A 82 -6.31 -4.98 -15.97
C SER A 82 -7.20 -5.04 -17.22
N LYS A 83 -7.84 -3.93 -17.60
CA LYS A 83 -8.60 -3.75 -18.86
C LYS A 83 -8.24 -2.47 -19.62
N GLY A 84 -7.18 -1.80 -19.20
CA GLY A 84 -6.77 -0.54 -19.81
C GLY A 84 -5.47 -0.71 -20.56
N VAL A 85 -5.29 0.19 -21.52
CA VAL A 85 -4.11 0.42 -22.34
C VAL A 85 -2.78 0.11 -21.63
N TRP A 86 -2.66 0.37 -20.33
CA TRP A 86 -1.40 0.31 -19.61
C TRP A 86 -0.93 -1.10 -19.21
N SER A 87 -1.81 -2.07 -18.89
CA SER A 87 -1.30 -3.43 -18.59
C SER A 87 -0.80 -4.12 -19.85
N ASP A 88 -1.55 -3.99 -20.95
CA ASP A 88 -1.29 -4.71 -22.20
C ASP A 88 -0.17 -4.05 -23.02
N LEU A 89 -0.14 -2.72 -23.16
CA LEU A 89 0.95 -2.07 -23.90
C LEU A 89 2.27 -2.09 -23.12
N LEU A 90 2.25 -1.88 -21.80
CA LEU A 90 3.50 -1.64 -21.07
C LEU A 90 4.14 -2.92 -20.55
N GLY A 91 3.38 -3.99 -20.35
CA GLY A 91 3.86 -5.21 -19.68
C GLY A 91 4.29 -4.99 -18.22
N VAL A 92 4.13 -3.78 -17.70
CA VAL A 92 4.46 -3.38 -16.34
C VAL A 92 3.54 -4.07 -15.35
N GLY A 93 2.24 -4.21 -15.67
CA GLY A 93 1.32 -5.03 -14.90
C GLY A 93 1.79 -6.49 -14.79
N GLY A 94 2.21 -7.09 -15.90
CA GLY A 94 2.75 -8.45 -15.93
C GLY A 94 3.95 -8.66 -15.00
N PHE A 95 4.90 -7.72 -15.01
CA PHE A 95 6.04 -7.75 -14.08
C PHE A 95 5.59 -7.76 -12.61
N TYR A 96 4.65 -6.89 -12.23
CA TYR A 96 4.21 -6.81 -10.84
C TYR A 96 3.29 -7.96 -10.43
N TYR A 97 2.55 -8.57 -11.35
CA TYR A 97 1.81 -9.80 -11.09
C TYR A 97 2.75 -10.98 -10.84
N GLU A 98 3.78 -11.16 -11.69
CA GLU A 98 4.80 -12.18 -11.49
C GLU A 98 5.55 -11.96 -10.17
N LEU A 99 5.93 -10.71 -9.88
CA LEU A 99 6.55 -10.36 -8.61
C LEU A 99 5.63 -10.63 -7.42
N GLY A 100 4.33 -10.35 -7.54
CA GLY A 100 3.34 -10.64 -6.50
C GLY A 100 3.26 -12.13 -6.18
N VAL A 101 3.25 -12.99 -7.20
CA VAL A 101 3.29 -14.45 -7.02
C VAL A 101 4.58 -14.87 -6.31
N ARG A 102 5.72 -14.33 -6.71
CA ARG A 102 7.01 -14.62 -6.04
C ARG A 102 7.04 -14.17 -4.59
N VAL A 103 6.46 -13.00 -4.27
CA VAL A 103 6.33 -12.55 -2.89
C VAL A 103 5.48 -13.52 -2.07
N MET A 104 4.37 -14.02 -2.62
CA MET A 104 3.55 -15.03 -1.93
C MET A 104 4.31 -16.34 -1.68
N GLU A 105 5.00 -16.87 -2.70
CA GLU A 105 5.83 -18.07 -2.57
C GLU A 105 6.91 -17.89 -1.50
N LEU A 106 7.57 -16.72 -1.50
CA LEU A 106 8.61 -16.41 -0.54
C LEU A 106 8.05 -16.32 0.90
N CYS A 107 6.91 -15.66 1.10
CA CYS A 107 6.27 -15.59 2.41
C CYS A 107 5.88 -16.98 2.93
N ILE A 108 5.47 -17.89 2.05
CA ILE A 108 5.20 -19.29 2.42
C ILE A 108 6.51 -20.01 2.79
N ALA A 109 7.57 -19.84 2.00
CA ALA A 109 8.86 -20.50 2.22
C ALA A 109 9.56 -20.00 3.50
N LEU A 110 9.42 -18.73 3.83
CA LEU A 110 10.02 -18.10 5.00
C LEU A 110 9.19 -18.27 6.28
N ARG A 111 8.00 -18.89 6.19
CA ARG A 111 7.06 -18.97 7.30
C ARG A 111 7.60 -19.71 8.52
N GLU A 112 8.42 -20.74 8.34
CA GLU A 112 9.02 -21.47 9.47
C GLU A 112 9.98 -20.60 10.30
N ARG A 113 10.65 -19.65 9.65
CA ARG A 113 11.65 -18.79 10.29
C ARG A 113 11.03 -17.52 10.85
N TRP A 114 10.24 -16.84 10.02
CA TRP A 114 9.75 -15.49 10.30
C TRP A 114 8.31 -15.47 10.79
N GLY A 115 7.61 -16.60 10.74
CA GLY A 115 6.17 -16.64 10.96
C GLY A 115 5.43 -15.93 9.81
N PRO A 116 4.27 -15.32 10.08
CA PRO A 116 3.46 -14.69 9.03
C PRO A 116 3.85 -13.22 8.78
N LEU A 117 4.87 -12.70 9.46
CA LEU A 117 5.39 -11.35 9.27
C LEU A 117 6.79 -11.48 8.71
N VAL A 118 7.07 -10.91 7.54
CA VAL A 118 8.39 -10.99 6.90
C VAL A 118 8.94 -9.58 6.71
N PRO A 119 10.13 -9.22 7.21
CA PRO A 119 10.69 -7.90 6.98
C PRO A 119 10.84 -7.59 5.49
N LEU A 120 10.40 -6.41 5.06
CA LEU A 120 10.43 -6.02 3.65
C LEU A 120 11.87 -6.06 3.09
N ALA A 121 12.83 -5.58 3.88
CA ALA A 121 14.24 -5.57 3.49
C ALA A 121 14.78 -6.98 3.26
N ASP A 122 14.41 -7.96 4.10
CA ASP A 122 14.86 -9.34 3.95
C ASP A 122 14.12 -10.06 2.82
N ALA A 123 12.84 -9.74 2.60
CA ALA A 123 12.12 -10.20 1.42
C ALA A 123 12.79 -9.71 0.12
N VAL A 124 13.19 -8.44 0.05
CA VAL A 124 13.93 -7.88 -1.10
C VAL A 124 15.29 -8.55 -1.28
N LYS A 125 16.04 -8.79 -0.19
CA LYS A 125 17.32 -9.51 -0.27
C LYS A 125 17.12 -10.93 -0.81
N ALA A 126 16.14 -11.67 -0.30
CA ALA A 126 15.85 -13.03 -0.75
C ALA A 126 15.40 -13.07 -2.23
N LEU A 127 14.48 -12.19 -2.64
CA LEU A 127 14.03 -12.10 -4.04
C LEU A 127 15.16 -11.76 -5.01
N ASN A 128 16.15 -10.99 -4.57
CA ASN A 128 17.30 -10.63 -5.39
C ASN A 128 18.41 -11.70 -5.38
N HIS A 129 18.50 -12.50 -4.31
CA HIS A 129 19.46 -13.60 -4.23
C HIS A 129 19.18 -14.69 -5.27
N GLU A 130 17.90 -14.94 -5.58
CA GLU A 130 17.48 -15.92 -6.58
C GLU A 130 17.61 -15.44 -8.03
N ARG A 131 17.95 -14.17 -8.27
CA ARG A 131 18.02 -13.61 -9.63
C ARG A 131 19.42 -13.73 -10.23
N ALA A 132 19.47 -14.27 -11.44
CA ALA A 132 20.71 -14.50 -12.19
C ALA A 132 21.47 -13.23 -12.63
N SER A 133 20.86 -12.05 -12.54
CA SER A 133 21.48 -10.78 -12.98
C SER A 133 21.04 -9.60 -12.13
N ALA A 134 22.00 -8.73 -11.76
CA ALA A 134 21.75 -7.45 -11.11
C ALA A 134 20.86 -6.51 -11.95
N ALA A 135 20.85 -6.68 -13.28
CA ALA A 135 19.97 -5.94 -14.19
C ALA A 135 18.51 -6.43 -14.14
N ALA A 136 18.19 -7.39 -13.29
CA ALA A 136 16.83 -7.78 -12.95
C ALA A 136 16.53 -7.54 -11.48
N ALA A 137 17.30 -6.73 -10.75
CA ALA A 137 17.02 -6.51 -9.32
C ALA A 137 15.62 -5.90 -9.10
N VAL A 138 15.04 -6.22 -7.96
CA VAL A 138 13.77 -5.70 -7.46
C VAL A 138 14.08 -4.74 -6.32
N SER A 139 13.43 -3.58 -6.31
CA SER A 139 13.52 -2.61 -5.22
C SER A 139 12.43 -2.82 -4.17
N GLU A 140 12.60 -2.23 -2.98
CA GLU A 140 11.54 -2.19 -1.96
C GLU A 140 10.24 -1.57 -2.48
N ASP A 141 10.34 -0.55 -3.33
CA ASP A 141 9.20 0.09 -3.97
C ASP A 141 8.47 -0.88 -4.92
N ASP A 142 9.24 -1.73 -5.63
CA ASP A 142 8.64 -2.74 -6.50
C ASP A 142 7.89 -3.81 -5.70
N VAL A 143 8.49 -4.30 -4.59
CA VAL A 143 7.85 -5.27 -3.70
C VAL A 143 6.62 -4.67 -3.03
N THR A 144 6.70 -3.42 -2.57
CA THR A 144 5.56 -2.70 -1.97
C THR A 144 4.39 -2.60 -2.95
N ARG A 145 4.65 -2.28 -4.22
CA ARG A 145 3.63 -2.25 -5.27
C ARG A 145 3.04 -3.62 -5.54
N ALA A 146 3.88 -4.66 -5.60
CA ALA A 146 3.43 -6.04 -5.79
C ALA A 146 2.55 -6.51 -4.62
N VAL A 147 2.91 -6.22 -3.37
CA VAL A 147 2.08 -6.55 -2.20
C VAL A 147 0.73 -5.83 -2.25
N LYS A 148 0.70 -4.55 -2.63
CA LYS A 148 -0.57 -3.80 -2.80
C LYS A 148 -1.48 -4.41 -3.88
N LEU A 149 -0.91 -5.00 -4.92
CA LEU A 149 -1.67 -5.72 -5.95
C LEU A 149 -2.30 -7.02 -5.44
N LEU A 150 -1.79 -7.60 -4.36
CA LEU A 150 -2.37 -8.81 -3.76
C LEU A 150 -3.59 -8.52 -2.89
N ALA A 151 -3.78 -7.26 -2.45
CA ALA A 151 -4.87 -6.89 -1.54
C ALA A 151 -6.28 -7.32 -2.01
N PRO A 152 -6.65 -7.22 -3.31
CA PRO A 152 -7.97 -7.65 -3.78
C PRO A 152 -8.21 -9.17 -3.73
N LEU A 153 -7.16 -9.99 -3.64
CA LEU A 153 -7.29 -11.46 -3.60
C LEU A 153 -7.85 -11.94 -2.25
N GLY A 154 -7.86 -11.08 -1.23
CA GLY A 154 -8.08 -11.52 0.15
C GLY A 154 -6.92 -12.40 0.64
N GLY A 155 -6.93 -12.75 1.93
CA GLY A 155 -5.89 -13.62 2.51
C GLY A 155 -4.74 -12.89 3.22
N GLY A 156 -4.95 -11.63 3.61
CA GLY A 156 -4.14 -10.92 4.60
C GLY A 156 -2.69 -10.63 4.19
N PHE A 157 -2.45 -10.47 2.88
CA PHE A 157 -1.24 -9.83 2.38
C PHE A 157 -1.33 -8.32 2.54
N ALA A 158 -0.55 -7.75 3.44
CA ALA A 158 -0.53 -6.32 3.71
C ALA A 158 0.88 -5.85 4.06
N LEU A 159 1.14 -4.56 3.84
CA LEU A 159 2.32 -3.91 4.38
C LEU A 159 1.96 -3.28 5.73
N VAL A 160 2.69 -3.64 6.77
CA VAL A 160 2.48 -3.14 8.14
C VAL A 160 3.79 -2.54 8.64
N ASP A 161 3.72 -1.36 9.23
CA ASP A 161 4.86 -0.78 9.93
C ASP A 161 4.83 -1.24 11.40
N LEU A 162 5.91 -1.90 11.82
CA LEU A 162 6.12 -2.30 13.19
C LEU A 162 7.15 -1.37 13.86
N PRO A 163 6.94 -1.00 15.12
CA PRO A 163 7.95 -0.31 15.91
C PRO A 163 9.16 -1.22 16.14
N ALA A 164 10.37 -0.65 16.06
CA ALA A 164 11.64 -1.32 16.27
C ALA A 164 12.60 -0.43 17.08
N ALA A 165 13.70 -0.99 17.57
CA ALA A 165 14.65 -0.29 18.46
C ALA A 165 15.14 1.07 17.89
N ASN A 166 15.28 1.16 16.56
CA ASN A 166 15.76 2.36 15.85
C ASN A 166 14.72 2.97 14.90
N GLY A 167 13.42 2.92 15.24
CA GLY A 167 12.34 3.56 14.48
C GLY A 167 11.23 2.60 14.10
N THR A 168 10.94 2.48 12.81
CA THR A 168 9.90 1.58 12.29
C THR A 168 10.48 0.66 11.22
N VAL A 169 10.08 -0.61 11.25
CA VAL A 169 10.41 -1.62 10.23
C VAL A 169 9.14 -1.96 9.47
N ALA A 170 9.20 -1.82 8.14
CA ALA A 170 8.13 -2.28 7.27
C ALA A 170 8.19 -3.80 7.13
N VAL A 171 7.08 -4.48 7.41
CA VAL A 171 6.93 -5.92 7.25
C VAL A 171 5.79 -6.25 6.27
N ILE A 172 5.98 -7.34 5.54
CA ILE A 172 4.93 -7.99 4.74
C ILE A 172 4.20 -8.95 5.68
N ALA A 173 2.96 -8.62 6.02
CA ALA A 173 2.06 -9.54 6.67
C ALA A 173 1.49 -10.49 5.63
N ALA A 174 1.48 -11.79 5.92
CA ALA A 174 0.94 -12.88 5.10
C ALA A 174 0.07 -13.79 5.98
N VAL A 175 -0.93 -13.19 6.64
CA VAL A 175 -1.77 -13.88 7.62
C VAL A 175 -3.05 -14.36 6.93
N PRO A 176 -3.38 -15.67 6.93
CA PRO A 176 -4.62 -16.17 6.32
C PRO A 176 -5.91 -15.61 6.93
N ARG A 177 -5.82 -15.12 8.17
CA ARG A 177 -6.86 -14.38 8.89
C ARG A 177 -6.49 -12.91 8.90
N GLU A 178 -7.48 -12.04 8.75
CA GLU A 178 -7.30 -10.64 9.14
C GLU A 178 -6.73 -10.62 10.57
N LEU A 179 -5.54 -10.03 10.77
CA LEU A 179 -5.13 -9.61 12.10
C LEU A 179 -6.30 -8.75 12.61
N ASN A 180 -7.05 -9.27 13.57
CA ASN A 180 -8.09 -8.44 14.17
C ASN A 180 -7.38 -7.22 14.80
N LEU A 181 -8.07 -6.09 14.88
CA LEU A 181 -7.48 -4.84 15.40
C LEU A 181 -6.84 -5.02 16.78
N ASP A 182 -7.29 -6.02 17.51
CA ASP A 182 -6.76 -6.43 18.80
C ASP A 182 -5.34 -7.02 18.69
N ALA A 183 -5.14 -8.02 17.82
CA ALA A 183 -3.86 -8.69 17.61
C ALA A 183 -2.82 -7.73 17.01
N ASP A 184 -3.23 -6.85 16.10
CA ASP A 184 -2.40 -5.75 15.58
C ASP A 184 -1.93 -4.82 16.70
N ARG A 185 -2.83 -4.44 17.61
CA ARG A 185 -2.52 -3.55 18.73
C ARG A 185 -1.56 -4.21 19.72
N VAL A 186 -1.75 -5.49 20.02
CA VAL A 186 -0.86 -6.25 20.89
C VAL A 186 0.51 -6.46 20.25
N ALA A 187 0.56 -6.78 18.95
CA ALA A 187 1.82 -6.90 18.20
C ALA A 187 2.63 -5.60 18.20
N ARG A 188 1.98 -4.45 17.96
CA ARG A 188 2.65 -3.13 18.07
C ARG A 188 3.13 -2.84 19.48
N MET A 189 2.32 -3.12 20.49
CA MET A 189 2.71 -2.93 21.89
C MET A 189 3.94 -3.77 22.27
N LEU A 190 4.00 -5.01 21.77
CA LEU A 190 5.13 -5.91 21.96
C LEU A 190 6.39 -5.40 21.26
N GLY A 191 6.27 -4.73 20.12
CA GLY A 191 7.39 -4.09 19.41
C GLY A 191 7.83 -2.73 19.97
N ASP A 192 6.90 -1.95 20.55
CA ASP A 192 7.16 -0.62 21.14
C ASP A 192 7.91 -0.71 22.48
N ALA A 193 7.80 -1.83 23.19
CA ALA A 193 8.56 -2.06 24.39
C ALA A 193 10.05 -2.15 24.00
N ALA A 194 10.77 -1.02 24.15
CA ALA A 194 12.12 -0.73 23.67
C ALA A 194 13.22 -1.69 24.17
N GLY A 195 13.10 -2.97 23.85
CA GLY A 195 13.97 -4.04 24.28
C GLY A 195 13.15 -5.26 24.63
N VAL A 196 13.23 -6.28 23.77
CA VAL A 196 13.17 -7.73 24.06
C VAL A 196 12.75 -8.05 25.51
N ARG A 197 11.50 -7.73 25.89
CA ARG A 197 10.98 -7.98 27.23
C ARG A 197 9.74 -8.84 27.07
N PRO A 198 9.62 -9.93 27.84
CA PRO A 198 8.42 -10.73 27.80
C PRO A 198 7.26 -9.93 28.38
N VAL A 199 6.08 -10.19 27.85
CA VAL A 199 4.84 -9.57 28.31
C VAL A 199 3.91 -10.66 28.82
N THR A 200 3.13 -10.35 29.85
CA THR A 200 2.11 -11.26 30.39
C THR A 200 0.73 -10.87 29.89
N ALA A 201 -0.25 -11.77 30.00
CA ALA A 201 -1.66 -11.44 29.72
C ALA A 201 -2.18 -10.29 30.60
N GLU A 202 -1.68 -10.17 31.84
CA GLU A 202 -2.03 -9.08 32.74
C GLU A 202 -1.47 -7.73 32.27
N ASP A 203 -0.25 -7.70 31.74
CA ASP A 203 0.35 -6.48 31.19
C ASP A 203 -0.42 -5.99 29.96
N VAL A 204 -0.84 -6.91 29.08
CA VAL A 204 -1.71 -6.60 27.92
C VAL A 204 -3.08 -6.09 28.40
N ALA A 205 -3.69 -6.72 29.40
CA ALA A 205 -4.96 -6.28 29.95
C ALA A 205 -4.86 -4.87 30.54
N ARG A 206 -3.77 -4.57 31.27
CA ARG A 206 -3.52 -3.28 31.91
C ARG A 206 -3.31 -2.15 30.89
N SER A 207 -2.55 -2.40 29.82
CA SER A 207 -2.23 -1.39 28.81
C SER A 207 -3.40 -1.10 27.85
N THR A 208 -4.21 -2.12 27.55
CA THR A 208 -5.33 -2.01 26.61
C THR A 208 -6.65 -1.68 27.29
N GLY A 209 -6.76 -1.88 28.60
CA GLY A 209 -8.01 -1.82 29.35
C GLY A 209 -8.93 -3.02 29.11
N TRP A 210 -8.37 -4.15 28.65
CA TRP A 210 -9.14 -5.37 28.37
C TRP A 210 -9.31 -6.26 29.60
N THR A 211 -10.23 -7.22 29.50
CA THR A 211 -10.31 -8.33 30.45
C THR A 211 -9.12 -9.28 30.26
N ALA A 212 -8.68 -9.92 31.34
CA ALA A 212 -7.60 -10.91 31.30
C ALA A 212 -7.88 -12.01 30.26
N ASP A 213 -9.12 -12.52 30.21
CA ASP A 213 -9.55 -13.51 29.22
C ASP A 213 -9.40 -13.03 27.75
N ARG A 214 -9.69 -11.75 27.48
CA ARG A 214 -9.55 -11.20 26.12
C ARG A 214 -8.08 -11.06 25.76
N ALA A 215 -7.25 -10.59 26.70
CA ALA A 215 -5.81 -10.49 26.53
C ALA A 215 -5.18 -11.88 26.29
N GLN A 216 -5.54 -12.88 27.10
CA GLN A 216 -5.06 -14.26 26.95
C GLN A 216 -5.47 -14.84 25.59
N ARG A 217 -6.75 -14.77 25.21
CA ARG A 217 -7.21 -15.24 23.89
C ARG A 217 -6.48 -14.56 22.74
N CYS A 218 -6.17 -13.26 22.86
CA CYS A 218 -5.42 -12.54 21.85
C CYS A 218 -3.98 -13.05 21.74
N LEU A 219 -3.33 -13.32 22.88
CA LEU A 219 -1.98 -13.88 22.92
C LEU A 219 -1.96 -15.32 22.39
N ASP A 220 -2.92 -16.16 22.75
CA ASP A 220 -3.05 -17.53 22.23
C ASP A 220 -3.23 -17.54 20.72
N LEU A 221 -3.99 -16.60 20.17
CA LEU A 221 -4.13 -16.42 18.72
C LEU A 221 -2.81 -16.03 18.07
N LEU A 222 -2.07 -15.08 18.65
CA LEU A 222 -0.75 -14.67 18.15
C LEU A 222 0.27 -15.82 18.21
N VAL A 223 0.18 -16.69 19.21
CA VAL A 223 0.99 -17.91 19.31
C VAL A 223 0.58 -18.93 18.24
N ALA A 224 -0.72 -19.16 18.06
CA ALA A 224 -1.23 -20.07 17.03
C ALA A 224 -0.87 -19.61 15.61
N ASP A 225 -0.80 -18.29 15.40
CA ASP A 225 -0.38 -17.69 14.13
C ASP A 225 1.15 -17.65 13.96
N GLY A 226 1.93 -18.00 15.00
CA GLY A 226 3.39 -18.03 14.97
C GLY A 226 4.05 -16.65 15.06
N ILE A 227 3.34 -15.64 15.53
CA ILE A 227 3.82 -14.26 15.72
C ILE A 227 4.54 -14.11 17.06
N VAL A 228 4.05 -14.83 18.08
CA VAL A 228 4.52 -14.74 19.46
C VAL A 228 5.00 -16.10 19.95
N TRP A 229 6.09 -16.10 20.72
CA TRP A 229 6.66 -17.27 21.35
C TRP A 229 6.23 -17.33 22.83
N VAL A 230 5.94 -18.53 23.31
CA VAL A 230 5.59 -18.78 24.71
C VAL A 230 6.81 -19.27 25.47
N ASP A 231 6.99 -18.70 26.66
CA ASP A 231 8.01 -19.08 27.63
C ASP A 231 7.34 -19.41 28.97
N THR A 232 7.46 -20.67 29.38
CA THR A 232 6.90 -21.23 30.62
C THR A 232 8.00 -21.70 31.57
N GLN A 233 9.16 -21.06 31.57
CA GLN A 233 10.25 -21.41 32.49
C GLN A 233 9.91 -21.21 33.98
N ASP A 234 8.91 -20.39 34.27
CA ASP A 234 8.33 -20.22 35.62
C ASP A 234 6.96 -20.90 35.68
N ASP A 235 6.74 -21.78 36.67
CA ASP A 235 5.48 -22.49 36.88
C ASP A 235 4.32 -21.53 37.23
N ALA A 236 4.63 -20.32 37.71
CA ALA A 236 3.63 -19.34 38.13
C ALA A 236 3.18 -18.39 37.01
N THR A 237 4.03 -18.13 36.01
CA THR A 237 3.78 -17.05 35.03
C THR A 237 4.15 -17.47 33.62
N THR A 238 3.20 -17.38 32.70
CA THR A 238 3.46 -17.54 31.26
C THR A 238 3.89 -16.21 30.66
N TYR A 239 5.05 -16.22 30.02
CA TYR A 239 5.65 -15.08 29.36
C TYR A 239 5.51 -15.21 27.84
N PHE A 240 5.21 -14.10 27.18
CA PHE A 240 5.03 -14.01 25.73
C PHE A 240 6.09 -13.09 25.13
N TRP A 241 6.80 -13.59 24.13
CA TRP A 241 7.88 -12.88 23.45
C TRP A 241 7.53 -12.62 21.99
N PHE A 242 7.78 -11.41 21.50
CA PHE A 242 7.76 -11.15 20.07
C PHE A 242 9.05 -11.66 19.43
N SER A 243 8.99 -12.22 18.23
CA SER A 243 10.19 -12.72 17.55
C SER A 243 11.23 -11.59 17.41
N ALA A 244 12.37 -11.75 18.08
CA ALA A 244 13.43 -10.75 18.11
C ALA A 244 14.04 -10.51 16.72
N GLU A 245 13.98 -11.50 15.81
CA GLU A 245 14.46 -11.32 14.44
C GLU A 245 13.65 -10.23 13.70
N LEU A 246 12.37 -10.03 14.02
CA LEU A 246 11.51 -9.02 13.38
C LEU A 246 11.79 -7.58 13.83
N LEU A 247 12.47 -7.41 14.97
CA LEU A 247 12.69 -6.12 15.63
C LEU A 247 14.16 -5.65 15.56
N ALA A 248 15.06 -6.46 14.99
CA ALA A 248 16.50 -6.27 14.92
C ALA A 248 16.96 -5.45 13.70
#